data_AF-A0A3G2S4H5-F1
#
_entry.id   AF-A0A3G2S4H5-F1
#
_cell.length_a   1.000
_cell.length_b   1.000
_cell.length_c   1.000
_cell.angle_alpha   90.00
_cell.angle_beta   90.00
_cell.angle_gamma   90.00
#
_symmetry.space_group_name_H-M   'P 1'
#
loop_
_entity.id
_entity.type
_entity.pdbx_description
1 polymer ?
#
loop_
_entity_poly.entity_id
_entity_poly.type
_entity_poly.pdbx_seq_one_letter_code
_entity_poly.pdbx_strand_id
1 'polypeptide(L)'
;MVARNIRLFSVQPYNDFENGKGTTSKYDYPIGQNNGIRPLYAWGLYNYCGGSTDYEVLRCSPSKFGFTFNIVQAVADDIPANISNINLPAIENQSSITNYTRAAFYLLFVGTILVGVAFLVSLLFHPAALSLASILTFLGFAVLVCGASIDTYFINQLKNHTLGIQSSMIEFGNALWMFWAAVGAALFAMPGLIGGAAAGHADTPY
;
A
#
# COMPACT_ATOMS: atom_id res chain seq x y z
N MET A 1 -4.89 -4.54 -5.85
CA MET A 1 -4.90 -6.00 -5.99
C MET A 1 -3.97 -6.57 -4.94
N VAL A 2 -4.45 -7.51 -4.14
CA VAL A 2 -3.63 -8.30 -3.23
C VAL A 2 -3.42 -9.64 -3.92
N ALA A 3 -2.17 -10.04 -4.04
CA ALA A 3 -1.78 -11.34 -4.50
C ALA A 3 -0.71 -11.88 -3.55
N ARG A 4 -0.42 -13.18 -3.65
CA ARG A 4 0.63 -13.86 -2.87
C ARG A 4 1.92 -13.04 -2.73
N ASN A 5 2.33 -12.37 -3.82
CA ASN A 5 3.58 -11.60 -3.88
C ASN A 5 3.41 -10.08 -3.87
N ILE A 6 2.19 -9.56 -3.98
CA ILE A 6 1.92 -8.11 -4.11
C ILE A 6 0.91 -7.71 -3.04
N ARG A 7 1.45 -7.18 -1.94
CA ARG A 7 0.71 -6.72 -0.77
C ARG A 7 1.45 -5.54 -0.15
N LEU A 8 0.73 -4.65 0.51
CA LEU A 8 1.30 -3.50 1.21
C LEU A 8 1.77 -3.92 2.61
N PHE A 9 0.93 -4.69 3.31
CA PHE A 9 1.24 -5.33 4.58
C PHE A 9 0.29 -6.51 4.82
N SER A 10 0.64 -7.36 5.78
CA SER A 10 -0.25 -8.40 6.29
C SER A 10 -0.26 -8.44 7.80
N VAL A 11 -1.38 -8.89 8.35
CA VAL A 11 -1.61 -9.09 9.77
C VAL A 11 -2.02 -10.54 9.99
N GLN A 12 -1.38 -11.20 10.95
CA GLN A 12 -1.72 -12.56 11.35
C GLN A 12 -2.39 -12.54 12.73
N PRO A 13 -3.71 -12.37 12.84
CA PRO A 13 -4.39 -12.30 14.13
C PRO A 13 -4.35 -13.62 14.93
N TYR A 14 -4.05 -14.75 14.29
CA TYR A 14 -4.24 -16.10 14.84
C TYR A 14 -3.60 -16.34 16.21
N ASN A 15 -2.40 -15.79 16.46
CA ASN A 15 -1.65 -16.12 17.66
C ASN A 15 -2.21 -15.44 18.92
N ASP A 16 -3.17 -14.53 18.76
CA ASP A 16 -3.75 -13.73 19.85
C ASP A 16 -5.15 -14.15 20.28
N PHE A 17 -5.83 -14.90 19.43
CA PHE A 17 -7.08 -15.54 19.81
C PHE A 17 -6.73 -16.84 20.53
N GLU A 18 -6.28 -16.73 21.80
CA GLU A 18 -6.06 -17.86 22.69
C GLU A 18 -7.24 -18.86 22.56
N ASN A 19 -6.94 -20.07 22.08
CA ASN A 19 -7.85 -21.20 21.85
C ASN A 19 -8.68 -21.22 20.56
N GLY A 20 -8.37 -20.41 19.53
CA GLY A 20 -9.03 -20.53 18.22
C GLY A 20 -10.53 -20.23 18.26
N LYS A 21 -11.00 -19.49 19.26
CA LYS A 21 -12.42 -19.14 19.41
C LYS A 21 -12.81 -18.16 18.30
N GLY A 22 -13.71 -18.60 17.43
CA GLY A 22 -14.23 -17.80 16.32
C GLY A 22 -13.38 -17.81 15.06
N THR A 23 -12.34 -18.64 14.99
CA THR A 23 -11.56 -18.83 13.77
C THR A 23 -12.24 -19.84 12.83
N THR A 24 -11.97 -19.71 11.54
CA THR A 24 -12.50 -20.62 10.52
C THR A 24 -11.39 -21.35 9.79
N SER A 25 -11.56 -22.66 9.56
CA SER A 25 -10.69 -23.45 8.67
C SER A 25 -11.15 -23.41 7.21
N LYS A 26 -12.28 -22.74 6.93
CA LYS A 26 -12.88 -22.63 5.61
C LYS A 26 -12.51 -21.29 4.96
N TYR A 27 -11.33 -21.26 4.35
CA TYR A 27 -10.78 -20.05 3.72
C TYR A 27 -11.40 -19.70 2.36
N ASP A 28 -12.27 -20.55 1.80
CA ASP A 28 -12.84 -20.32 0.47
C ASP A 28 -14.13 -19.48 0.44
N TYR A 29 -14.66 -19.12 1.60
CA TYR A 29 -15.89 -18.34 1.70
C TYR A 29 -15.62 -16.85 1.49
N PRO A 30 -16.60 -16.05 1.06
CA PRO A 30 -16.47 -14.59 1.03
C PRO A 30 -16.11 -14.02 2.41
N ILE A 31 -15.29 -12.98 2.42
CA ILE A 31 -14.86 -12.25 3.63
C ILE A 31 -15.90 -11.18 4.01
N GLY A 32 -15.97 -10.83 5.29
CA GLY A 32 -16.93 -9.86 5.85
C GLY A 32 -18.36 -10.41 5.96
N GLN A 33 -18.51 -11.73 6.17
CA GLN A 33 -19.82 -12.39 6.26
C GLN A 33 -19.98 -13.21 7.56
N ASN A 34 -19.32 -12.80 8.65
CA ASN A 34 -19.40 -13.50 9.95
C ASN A 34 -18.97 -14.99 9.88
N ASN A 35 -18.13 -15.35 8.90
CA ASN A 35 -17.73 -16.72 8.60
C ASN A 35 -16.57 -17.21 9.49
N GLY A 36 -16.12 -16.38 10.44
CA GLY A 36 -15.00 -16.63 11.33
C GLY A 36 -13.73 -15.89 10.91
N ILE A 37 -12.91 -15.58 11.91
CA ILE A 37 -11.63 -14.90 11.77
C ILE A 37 -10.65 -15.82 11.05
N ARG A 38 -9.91 -15.25 10.10
CA ARG A 38 -8.92 -15.97 9.29
C ARG A 38 -7.52 -15.81 9.87
N PRO A 39 -6.63 -16.78 9.69
CA PRO A 39 -5.30 -16.73 10.29
C PRO A 39 -4.41 -15.65 9.67
N LEU A 40 -4.72 -15.24 8.43
CA LEU A 40 -3.99 -14.21 7.71
C LEU A 40 -4.97 -13.21 7.08
N TYR A 41 -4.68 -11.93 7.26
CA TYR A 41 -5.24 -10.83 6.49
C TYR A 41 -4.10 -10.09 5.78
N ALA A 42 -4.29 -9.77 4.50
CA ALA A 42 -3.34 -9.03 3.70
C ALA A 42 -4.05 -7.83 3.05
N TRP A 43 -3.41 -6.67 3.13
CA TRP A 43 -3.92 -5.43 2.56
C TRP A 43 -3.12 -5.05 1.34
N GLY A 44 -3.84 -4.55 0.34
CA GLY A 44 -3.28 -3.96 -0.85
C GLY A 44 -3.86 -2.58 -1.03
N LEU A 45 -3.43 -1.93 -2.10
CA LEU A 45 -3.76 -0.54 -2.36
C LEU A 45 -5.26 -0.31 -2.67
N TYR A 46 -5.98 -1.34 -3.13
CA TYR A 46 -7.37 -1.24 -3.60
C TYR A 46 -8.34 -2.18 -2.89
N ASN A 47 -7.84 -3.13 -2.11
CA ASN A 47 -8.62 -4.18 -1.48
C ASN A 47 -7.83 -4.81 -0.34
N TYR A 48 -8.53 -5.57 0.49
CA TYR A 48 -7.95 -6.47 1.46
C TYR A 48 -8.44 -7.89 1.20
N CYS A 49 -7.65 -8.88 1.63
CA CYS A 49 -7.98 -10.28 1.49
C CYS A 49 -7.66 -11.03 2.77
N GLY A 50 -8.49 -12.02 3.11
CA GLY A 50 -8.26 -12.92 4.22
C GLY A 50 -8.15 -14.36 3.73
N GLY A 51 -7.27 -15.16 4.32
CA GLY A 51 -6.97 -16.49 3.81
C GLY A 51 -6.12 -17.38 4.71
N SER A 52 -5.60 -18.45 4.13
CA SER A 52 -4.61 -19.34 4.76
C SER A 52 -3.26 -18.65 4.92
N THR A 53 -2.46 -19.08 5.90
CA THR A 53 -1.10 -18.60 6.16
C THR A 53 -0.15 -18.80 4.98
N ASP A 54 -0.40 -19.81 4.14
CA ASP A 54 0.46 -20.14 2.98
C ASP A 54 0.12 -19.34 1.71
N TYR A 55 -0.87 -18.45 1.80
CA TYR A 55 -1.37 -17.62 0.70
C TYR A 55 -1.92 -18.42 -0.50
N GLU A 56 -2.27 -19.70 -0.31
CA GLU A 56 -2.84 -20.53 -1.37
C GLU A 56 -4.32 -20.22 -1.61
N VAL A 57 -5.06 -20.00 -0.52
CA VAL A 57 -6.48 -19.65 -0.57
C VAL A 57 -6.66 -18.26 0.04
N LEU A 58 -6.86 -17.26 -0.82
CA LEU A 58 -7.23 -15.89 -0.42
C LEU A 58 -8.59 -15.54 -0.98
N ARG A 59 -9.43 -14.94 -0.15
CA ARG A 59 -10.68 -14.31 -0.58
C ARG A 59 -10.60 -12.83 -0.27
N CYS A 60 -11.00 -12.04 -1.26
CA CYS A 60 -10.78 -10.61 -1.27
C CYS A 60 -12.10 -9.85 -1.19
N SER A 61 -12.08 -8.71 -0.50
CA SER A 61 -13.15 -7.72 -0.53
C SER A 61 -13.22 -7.07 -1.92
N PRO A 62 -14.41 -6.57 -2.32
CA PRO A 62 -14.55 -5.80 -3.55
C PRO A 62 -13.49 -4.70 -3.66
N SER A 63 -12.85 -4.58 -4.82
CA SER A 63 -11.87 -3.53 -5.07
C SER A 63 -12.54 -2.17 -5.07
N LYS A 64 -11.99 -1.22 -4.30
CA LYS A 64 -12.47 0.16 -4.23
C LYS A 64 -11.31 1.12 -4.46
N PHE A 65 -11.57 2.18 -5.23
CA PHE A 65 -10.61 3.26 -5.44
C PHE A 65 -10.52 4.14 -4.18
N GLY A 66 -9.30 4.41 -3.70
CA GLY A 66 -9.09 5.06 -2.40
C GLY A 66 -9.51 4.19 -1.23
N PHE A 67 -9.16 2.90 -1.27
CA PHE A 67 -9.41 1.96 -0.19
C PHE A 67 -8.67 2.41 1.08
N THR A 68 -9.36 2.37 2.22
CA THR A 68 -8.85 2.86 3.49
C THR A 68 -8.42 1.69 4.37
N PHE A 69 -7.29 1.81 5.07
CA PHE A 69 -6.87 0.75 6.01
C PHE A 69 -7.73 0.79 7.27
N ASN A 70 -8.67 -0.16 7.37
CA ASN A 70 -9.44 -0.38 8.58
C ASN A 70 -9.35 -1.86 9.00
N ILE A 71 -8.33 -2.16 9.81
CA ILE A 71 -8.04 -3.53 10.25
C ILE A 71 -9.12 -4.02 11.22
N VAL A 72 -9.52 -3.18 12.19
CA VAL A 72 -10.53 -3.55 13.20
C VAL A 72 -11.87 -3.87 12.57
N GLN A 73 -12.35 -3.05 11.63
CA GLN A 73 -13.61 -3.33 10.94
C GLN A 73 -13.51 -4.61 10.10
N ALA A 74 -12.40 -4.81 9.39
CA ALA A 74 -12.20 -6.01 8.57
C ALA A 74 -12.21 -7.31 9.38
N VAL A 75 -11.65 -7.29 10.60
CA VAL A 75 -11.69 -8.44 11.51
C VAL A 75 -13.06 -8.55 12.18
N ALA A 76 -13.66 -7.43 12.61
CA ALA A 76 -14.98 -7.41 13.25
C ALA A 76 -16.09 -7.93 12.33
N ASP A 77 -16.07 -7.60 11.04
CA ASP A 77 -17.03 -8.07 10.04
C ASP A 77 -16.94 -9.60 9.78
N ASP A 78 -15.83 -10.23 10.18
CA ASP A 78 -15.63 -11.68 10.10
C ASP A 78 -15.96 -12.41 11.42
N ILE A 79 -16.21 -11.70 12.52
CA ILE A 79 -16.56 -12.31 13.81
C ILE A 79 -17.94 -12.97 13.72
N PRO A 80 -18.08 -14.26 14.07
CA PRO A 80 -19.39 -14.90 14.12
C PRO A 80 -20.28 -14.23 15.17
N ALA A 81 -21.54 -13.95 14.83
CA ALA A 81 -22.50 -13.29 15.72
C ALA A 81 -22.73 -14.01 17.08
N ASN A 82 -22.35 -15.30 17.17
CA ASN A 82 -22.43 -16.11 18.38
C ASN A 82 -21.27 -15.87 19.38
N ILE A 83 -20.31 -15.00 19.04
CA ILE A 83 -19.10 -14.75 19.85
C ILE A 83 -18.99 -13.25 20.12
N SER A 84 -19.91 -12.72 20.92
CA SER A 84 -20.02 -11.29 21.28
C SER A 84 -18.94 -10.79 22.25
N ASN A 85 -18.07 -11.66 22.77
CA ASN A 85 -17.11 -11.33 23.83
C ASN A 85 -15.68 -11.08 23.32
N ILE A 86 -15.47 -10.99 22.00
CA ILE A 86 -14.18 -10.58 21.45
C ILE A 86 -14.07 -9.07 21.55
N ASN A 87 -13.34 -8.61 22.56
CA ASN A 87 -13.04 -7.19 22.73
C ASN A 87 -11.91 -6.83 21.75
N LEU A 88 -12.24 -6.30 20.57
CA LEU A 88 -11.20 -5.78 19.68
C LEU A 88 -10.59 -4.52 20.32
N PRO A 89 -9.25 -4.40 20.36
CA PRO A 89 -8.61 -3.18 20.82
C PRO A 89 -9.02 -2.01 19.90
N ALA A 90 -9.52 -0.94 20.50
CA ALA A 90 -9.84 0.28 19.77
C ALA A 90 -8.55 0.90 19.25
N ILE A 91 -8.47 1.11 17.94
CA ILE A 91 -7.38 1.91 17.35
C ILE A 91 -7.67 3.38 17.65
N GLU A 92 -6.83 3.98 18.50
CA GLU A 92 -6.85 5.43 18.70
C GLU A 92 -6.63 6.14 17.35
N ASN A 93 -7.49 7.10 17.03
CA ASN A 93 -7.43 7.91 15.80
C ASN A 93 -7.63 7.15 14.48
N GLN A 94 -8.51 6.13 14.46
CA GLN A 94 -8.87 5.39 13.24
C GLN A 94 -9.35 6.29 12.08
N SER A 95 -10.06 7.38 12.37
CA SER A 95 -10.51 8.36 11.36
C SER A 95 -9.34 9.08 10.70
N SER A 96 -8.33 9.48 11.47
CA SER A 96 -7.12 10.11 10.96
C SER A 96 -6.33 9.14 10.08
N ILE A 97 -6.09 7.91 10.55
CA ILE A 97 -5.40 6.86 9.79
C ILE A 97 -6.08 6.61 8.44
N THR A 98 -7.41 6.48 8.46
CA THR A 98 -8.24 6.30 7.25
C THR A 98 -8.05 7.44 6.25
N ASN A 99 -8.06 8.70 6.72
CA ASN A 99 -7.93 9.86 5.84
C ASN A 99 -6.53 10.01 5.25
N TYR A 100 -5.48 9.82 6.06
CA TYR A 100 -4.10 9.95 5.59
C TYR A 100 -3.68 8.82 4.66
N THR A 101 -4.11 7.59 4.92
CA THR A 101 -3.82 6.43 4.05
C THR A 101 -4.54 6.56 2.71
N ARG A 102 -5.75 7.12 2.71
CA ARG A 102 -6.44 7.50 1.47
C ARG A 102 -5.72 8.62 0.71
N ALA A 103 -5.18 9.61 1.41
CA ALA A 103 -4.37 10.65 0.77
C ALA A 103 -3.08 10.07 0.17
N ALA A 104 -2.38 9.19 0.91
CA ALA A 104 -1.19 8.49 0.43
C ALA A 104 -1.47 7.68 -0.84
N PHE A 105 -2.60 6.98 -0.90
CA PHE A 105 -3.07 6.30 -2.11
C PHE A 105 -3.13 7.24 -3.31
N TYR A 106 -3.75 8.42 -3.17
CA TYR A 106 -3.87 9.37 -4.27
C TYR A 106 -2.52 9.95 -4.66
N LEU A 107 -1.65 10.25 -3.69
CA LEU A 107 -0.29 10.72 -3.95
C LEU A 107 0.49 9.68 -4.75
N LEU A 108 0.51 8.41 -4.33
CA LEU A 108 1.18 7.34 -5.07
C LEU A 108 0.63 7.17 -6.50
N PHE A 109 -0.69 7.24 -6.65
CA PHE A 109 -1.33 7.12 -7.96
C PHE A 109 -0.97 8.29 -8.89
N VAL A 110 -1.07 9.53 -8.40
CA VAL A 110 -0.72 10.71 -9.18
C VAL A 110 0.78 10.73 -9.50
N GLY A 111 1.64 10.43 -8.52
CA GLY A 111 3.09 10.38 -8.70
C GLY A 111 3.53 9.37 -9.75
N THR A 112 2.94 8.16 -9.77
CA THR A 112 3.23 7.16 -10.81
C THR A 112 2.79 7.59 -12.20
N ILE A 113 1.65 8.29 -12.33
CA ILE A 113 1.21 8.87 -13.61
C ILE A 113 2.19 9.94 -14.08
N LEU A 114 2.62 10.86 -13.20
CA LEU A 114 3.56 11.92 -13.57
C LEU A 114 4.89 11.34 -14.07
N VAL A 115 5.45 10.36 -13.37
CA VAL A 115 6.69 9.69 -13.78
C VAL A 115 6.49 8.89 -15.08
N GLY A 116 5.34 8.24 -15.26
CA GLY A 116 5.01 7.53 -16.49
C GLY A 116 4.88 8.47 -17.69
N VAL A 117 4.26 9.63 -17.53
CA VAL A 117 4.19 10.67 -18.56
C VAL A 117 5.58 11.25 -18.84
N ALA A 118 6.39 11.51 -17.80
CA ALA A 118 7.76 11.99 -17.97
C ALA A 118 8.60 11.00 -18.79
N PHE A 119 8.45 9.70 -18.55
CA PHE A 119 9.10 8.66 -19.32
C PHE A 119 8.68 8.71 -20.80
N LEU A 120 7.39 8.80 -21.10
CA LEU A 120 6.90 8.90 -22.49
C LEU A 120 7.40 10.17 -23.18
N VAL A 121 7.41 11.31 -22.48
CA VAL A 121 7.90 12.58 -23.01
C VAL A 121 9.41 12.53 -23.27
N SER A 122 10.17 11.84 -22.41
CA SER A 122 11.63 11.69 -22.59
C SER A 122 12.01 10.94 -23.87
N LEU A 123 11.11 10.12 -24.41
CA LEU A 123 11.28 9.33 -25.64
C LEU A 123 11.30 10.18 -26.92
N LEU A 124 10.86 11.44 -26.86
CA LEU A 124 10.82 12.34 -28.03
C LEU A 124 12.19 12.95 -28.37
N PHE A 125 13.25 12.71 -27.57
CA PHE A 125 14.64 13.15 -27.78
C PHE A 125 14.81 14.63 -28.18
N HIS A 126 13.87 15.49 -27.81
CA HIS A 126 13.91 16.93 -28.08
C HIS A 126 14.33 17.68 -26.80
N PRO A 127 15.23 18.68 -26.85
CA PRO A 127 15.72 19.38 -25.64
C PRO A 127 14.59 19.97 -24.79
N ALA A 128 13.58 20.59 -25.43
CA ALA A 128 12.38 21.09 -24.76
C ALA A 128 11.50 19.99 -24.13
N ALA A 129 11.46 18.79 -24.72
CA ALA A 129 10.75 17.65 -24.14
C ALA A 129 11.51 17.07 -22.94
N LEU A 130 12.84 17.02 -23.01
CA LEU A 130 13.70 16.57 -21.91
C LEU A 130 13.65 17.52 -20.70
N SER A 131 13.60 18.84 -20.93
CA SER A 131 13.43 19.80 -19.84
C SER A 131 12.06 19.66 -19.17
N LEU A 132 10.98 19.51 -19.94
CA LEU A 132 9.65 19.23 -19.40
C LEU A 132 9.62 17.90 -18.62
N ALA A 133 10.21 16.83 -19.18
CA ALA A 133 10.31 15.53 -18.52
C ALA A 133 11.07 15.60 -17.19
N SER A 134 12.13 16.43 -17.08
CA SER A 134 12.86 16.63 -15.83
C SER A 134 11.99 17.25 -14.73
N ILE A 135 11.18 18.26 -15.08
CA ILE A 135 10.26 18.94 -14.14
C ILE A 135 9.17 17.97 -13.68
N LEU A 136 8.58 17.21 -14.61
CA LEU A 136 7.56 16.21 -14.27
C LEU A 136 8.14 15.08 -13.40
N THR A 137 9.38 14.65 -13.67
CA THR A 137 10.06 13.62 -12.86
C THR A 137 10.36 14.12 -11.45
N PHE A 138 10.75 15.39 -11.30
CA PHE A 138 10.97 16.01 -9.99
C PHE A 138 9.67 16.10 -9.18
N LEU A 139 8.59 16.58 -9.81
CA LEU A 139 7.26 16.62 -9.17
C LEU A 139 6.76 15.22 -8.82
N GLY A 140 6.90 14.26 -9.74
CA GLY A 140 6.55 12.86 -9.51
C GLY A 140 7.33 12.25 -8.35
N PHE A 141 8.64 12.48 -8.27
CA PHE A 141 9.48 12.05 -7.15
C PHE A 141 9.00 12.62 -5.81
N ALA A 142 8.76 13.93 -5.71
CA ALA A 142 8.33 14.56 -4.47
C ALA A 142 7.01 13.94 -3.96
N VAL A 143 6.05 13.76 -4.86
CA VAL A 143 4.74 13.18 -4.55
C VAL A 143 4.87 11.69 -4.16
N LEU A 144 5.70 10.91 -4.86
CA LEU A 144 5.93 9.49 -4.54
C LEU A 144 6.60 9.30 -3.18
N VAL A 145 7.59 10.14 -2.83
CA VAL A 145 8.25 10.12 -1.52
C VAL A 145 7.26 10.44 -0.41
N CYS A 146 6.41 11.46 -0.58
CA CYS A 146 5.37 11.78 0.38
C CYS A 146 4.37 10.62 0.55
N GLY A 147 3.90 10.01 -0.53
CA GLY A 147 3.00 8.86 -0.46
C GLY A 147 3.63 7.65 0.27
N ALA A 148 4.85 7.27 -0.13
CA ALA A 148 5.54 6.11 0.43
C ALA A 148 5.93 6.30 1.91
N SER A 149 6.30 7.53 2.30
CA SER A 149 6.63 7.86 3.70
C SER A 149 5.40 7.83 4.61
N ILE A 150 4.25 8.35 4.13
CA ILE A 150 2.98 8.29 4.88
C ILE A 150 2.58 6.82 5.12
N ASP A 151 2.58 5.99 4.07
CA ASP A 151 2.25 4.57 4.21
C ASP A 151 3.22 3.84 5.16
N THR A 152 4.53 4.10 5.04
CA THR A 152 5.54 3.53 5.94
C THR A 152 5.29 3.93 7.40
N TYR A 153 5.01 5.22 7.64
CA TYR A 153 4.74 5.75 8.98
C TYR A 153 3.52 5.07 9.60
N PHE A 154 2.41 4.97 8.88
CA PHE A 154 1.20 4.36 9.42
C PHE A 154 1.34 2.85 9.64
N ILE A 155 2.04 2.13 8.77
CA ILE A 155 2.31 0.70 9.00
C ILE A 155 3.19 0.52 10.25
N ASN A 156 4.18 1.38 10.46
CA ASN A 156 5.02 1.35 11.66
C ASN A 156 4.24 1.76 12.93
N GLN A 157 3.35 2.75 12.80
CA GLN A 157 2.46 3.16 13.89
C GLN A 157 1.51 2.03 14.26
N LEU A 158 0.94 1.33 13.27
CA LEU A 158 0.13 0.14 13.49
C LEU A 158 0.93 -0.96 14.18
N LYS A 159 2.21 -1.14 13.83
CA LYS A 159 3.07 -2.11 14.53
C LYS A 159 3.36 -1.75 16.00
N ASN A 160 3.42 -0.46 16.32
CA ASN A 160 3.82 0.03 17.65
C ASN A 160 2.64 0.33 18.59
N HIS A 161 1.49 0.78 18.08
CA HIS A 161 0.35 1.27 18.88
C HIS A 161 -0.87 0.36 18.86
N THR A 162 -0.91 -0.62 17.97
CA THR A 162 -2.01 -1.57 17.88
C THR A 162 -1.35 -2.93 17.85
N LEU A 163 -1.36 -3.69 18.92
CA LEU A 163 -2.56 -4.30 19.50
C LEU A 163 -2.08 -4.94 20.82
N GLY A 164 -2.99 -5.44 21.67
CA GLY A 164 -2.63 -6.53 22.61
C GLY A 164 -2.03 -7.76 21.91
N ILE A 165 -2.02 -7.75 20.58
CA ILE A 165 -1.39 -8.65 19.62
C ILE A 165 0.08 -8.29 19.45
N GLN A 166 0.96 -9.25 19.79
CA GLN A 166 2.41 -9.11 19.72
C GLN A 166 2.85 -8.46 18.39
N SER A 167 3.77 -7.49 18.49
CA SER A 167 4.46 -6.76 17.41
C SER A 167 5.00 -7.63 16.25
N SER A 168 5.06 -8.96 16.44
CA SER A 168 5.47 -9.97 15.46
C SER A 168 4.46 -10.27 14.36
N MET A 169 3.23 -9.75 14.44
CA MET A 169 2.14 -10.20 13.56
C MET A 169 1.86 -9.30 12.37
N ILE A 170 2.50 -8.12 12.27
CA ILE A 170 2.39 -7.21 11.13
C ILE A 170 3.66 -7.27 10.28
N GLU A 171 3.54 -7.82 9.08
CA GLU A 171 4.64 -7.91 8.12
C GLU A 171 4.49 -6.86 7.02
N PHE A 172 5.60 -6.20 6.68
CA PHE A 172 5.68 -5.36 5.49
C PHE A 172 5.55 -6.22 4.24
N GLY A 173 4.74 -5.75 3.30
CA GLY A 173 4.59 -6.39 2.01
C GLY A 173 5.56 -5.84 0.96
N ASN A 174 5.80 -6.64 -0.08
CA ASN A 174 6.71 -6.30 -1.17
C ASN A 174 6.29 -5.04 -1.95
N ALA A 175 4.99 -4.70 -1.98
CA ALA A 175 4.53 -3.53 -2.73
C ALA A 175 5.11 -2.23 -2.18
N LEU A 176 5.31 -2.14 -0.86
CA LEU A 176 5.93 -0.97 -0.24
C LEU A 176 7.38 -0.79 -0.71
N TRP A 177 8.14 -1.88 -0.79
CA TRP A 177 9.50 -1.88 -1.33
C TRP A 177 9.53 -1.49 -2.82
N MET A 178 8.52 -1.90 -3.60
CA MET A 178 8.40 -1.47 -5.01
C MET A 178 8.17 0.04 -5.14
N PHE A 179 7.40 0.66 -4.23
CA PHE A 179 7.25 2.11 -4.22
C PHE A 179 8.57 2.83 -3.89
N TRP A 180 9.32 2.33 -2.91
CA TRP A 180 10.66 2.87 -2.60
C TRP A 180 11.65 2.66 -3.75
N ALA A 181 11.58 1.53 -4.45
CA ALA A 181 12.39 1.30 -5.65
C ALA A 181 12.02 2.30 -6.76
N ALA A 182 10.73 2.60 -6.95
CA ALA A 182 10.28 3.60 -7.91
C ALA A 182 10.77 5.02 -7.55
N VAL A 183 10.77 5.38 -6.26
CA VAL A 183 11.37 6.62 -5.76
C VAL A 183 12.87 6.68 -6.10
N GLY A 184 13.61 5.60 -5.84
CA GLY A 184 15.02 5.51 -6.17
C GLY A 184 15.28 5.65 -7.68
N ALA A 185 14.51 4.94 -8.50
CA ALA A 185 14.60 5.03 -9.96
C ALA A 185 14.34 6.45 -10.47
N ALA A 186 13.31 7.13 -9.94
CA ALA A 186 13.02 8.52 -10.29
C ALA A 186 14.18 9.45 -9.92
N LEU A 187 14.81 9.26 -8.74
CA LEU A 187 15.98 10.03 -8.32
C LEU A 187 17.18 9.84 -9.26
N PHE A 188 17.49 8.59 -9.64
CA PHE A 188 18.60 8.29 -10.55
C PHE A 188 18.34 8.76 -11.98
N ALA A 189 17.08 8.87 -12.41
CA ALA A 189 16.73 9.37 -13.74
C ALA A 189 16.97 10.89 -13.89
N MET A 190 16.89 11.68 -12.81
CA MET A 190 16.96 13.15 -12.90
C MET A 190 18.25 13.68 -13.53
N PRO A 191 19.47 13.24 -13.14
CA PRO A 191 20.71 13.76 -13.73
C PRO A 191 20.79 13.49 -15.24
N GLY A 192 20.31 12.34 -15.70
CA GLY A 192 20.29 11.99 -17.12
C GLY A 192 19.38 12.89 -17.94
N LEU A 193 18.19 13.19 -17.43
CA LEU A 193 17.23 14.09 -18.08
C LEU A 193 17.74 15.52 -18.15
N ILE A 194 18.34 16.02 -17.05
CA ILE A 194 18.92 17.37 -16.99
C ILE A 194 20.13 17.49 -17.92
N GLY A 195 21.02 16.49 -17.92
CA GLY A 195 22.19 16.46 -18.80
C GLY A 195 21.80 16.40 -20.28
N GLY A 196 20.80 15.60 -20.64
CA GLY A 196 20.28 15.53 -22.01
C GLY A 196 19.63 16.84 -22.46
N ALA A 197 18.89 17.53 -21.59
CA ALA A 197 18.32 18.83 -21.89
C ALA A 197 19.42 19.89 -22.12
N ALA A 198 20.46 19.92 -21.27
CA ALA A 198 21.57 20.86 -21.39
C ALA A 198 22.41 20.64 -22.65
N ALA A 199 22.69 19.38 -23.00
CA ALA A 199 23.45 19.03 -24.21
C ALA A 199 22.69 19.44 -25.49
N GLY A 200 21.38 19.18 -25.56
CA GLY A 200 20.59 19.55 -26.74
C GLY A 200 20.43 21.07 -26.95
N HIS A 201 20.66 21.90 -25.92
CA HIS A 201 20.74 23.36 -26.06
C HIS A 201 22.14 23.85 -26.51
N ALA A 202 23.20 23.07 -26.30
CA ALA A 202 24.55 23.42 -26.76
C ALA A 202 24.71 23.23 -28.28
N ASP A 203 23.92 22.34 -28.88
CA ASP A 203 24.00 21.97 -30.30
C ASP A 203 23.11 22.82 -31.23
N THR A 204 22.40 23.82 -30.72
CA THR A 204 21.69 24.82 -31.54
C THR A 204 22.56 26.07 -31.72
N PRO A 205 23.42 26.15 -32.76
CA PRO A 205 24.04 27.41 -33.15
C PRO A 205 22.95 28.34 -33.70
N TYR A 206 22.98 29.58 -33.23
CA TYR A 206 22.25 30.70 -33.84
C TYR A 206 22.61 30.87 -35.32
#